data_AF-A0A2N5YZ65-F1
#
_entry.id   AF-A0A2N5YZ65-F1
#
_cell.length_a   1.000
_cell.length_b   1.000
_cell.length_c   1.000
_cell.angle_alpha   90.00
_cell.angle_beta   90.00
_cell.angle_gamma   90.00
#
_symmetry.space_group_name_H-M   'P 1'
#
loop_
_entity.id
_entity.type
_entity.pdbx_description
1 polymer ?
#
loop_
_entity_poly.entity_id
_entity_poly.type
_entity_poly.pdbx_seq_one_letter_code
_entity_poly.pdbx_strand_id
1 'polypeptide(L)' 'MKDRLVTLVKYRYEYRAEILQDKLDEAGIESSISNESVLGQIDGVRVMVMDKDYA' A
#
# COMPACT_ATOMS: atom_id res chain seq x y z
N MET A 1 -2.60 -15.02 14.77
CA MET A 1 -1.66 -14.54 13.75
C MET A 1 -1.36 -13.08 14.07
N LYS A 2 -0.09 -12.62 13.98
CA LYS A 2 0.24 -11.24 14.35
C LYS A 2 -0.36 -10.29 13.32
N ASP A 3 -1.21 -9.37 13.76
CA ASP A 3 -1.69 -8.26 12.93
C ASP A 3 -0.50 -7.43 12.46
N ARG A 4 -0.06 -7.70 11.23
CA ARG A 4 1.10 -7.06 10.60
C ARG A 4 0.66 -6.47 9.28
N LEU A 5 1.10 -5.24 9.00
CA LEU A 5 1.02 -4.67 7.67
C LEU A 5 2.11 -5.27 6.77
N VAL A 6 1.69 -5.75 5.60
CA VAL A 6 2.57 -6.29 4.56
C VAL A 6 2.47 -5.42 3.32
N THR A 7 3.60 -5.19 2.67
CA THR A 7 3.61 -4.46 1.40
C THR A 7 3.03 -5.34 0.30
N LEU A 8 1.90 -4.92 -0.26
CA LEU A 8 1.27 -5.57 -1.40
C LEU A 8 1.99 -5.22 -2.70
N VAL A 9 2.28 -3.93 -2.90
CA VAL A 9 2.94 -3.42 -4.11
C VAL A 9 3.61 -2.07 -3.85
N LYS A 10 4.64 -1.75 -4.64
CA LYS A 10 5.25 -0.42 -4.72
C LYS A 10 5.01 0.18 -6.10
N TYR A 11 4.48 1.39 -6.13
CA TYR A 11 4.32 2.20 -7.33
C TYR A 11 5.36 3.32 -7.38
N ARG A 12 5.68 3.76 -8.60
CA ARG A 12 6.49 4.98 -8.80
C ARG A 12 5.68 6.26 -8.55
N TYR A 13 4.38 6.22 -8.81
CA TYR A 13 3.49 7.39 -8.76
C TYR A 13 2.34 7.15 -7.80
N GLU A 14 2.01 8.18 -7.03
CA GLU A 14 0.98 8.16 -5.98
C GLU A 14 -0.42 7.86 -6.52
N TYR A 15 -0.83 8.47 -7.64
CA TYR A 15 -2.15 8.23 -8.23
C TYR A 15 -2.44 6.75 -8.53
N ARG A 16 -1.42 5.93 -8.80
CA ARG A 16 -1.59 4.48 -9.02
C ARG A 16 -1.84 3.73 -7.72
N ALA A 17 -1.25 4.20 -6.62
CA ALA A 17 -1.48 3.68 -5.29
C ALA A 17 -2.91 4.03 -4.84
N GLU A 18 -3.38 5.25 -5.10
CA GLU A 18 -4.76 5.70 -4.83
C GLU A 18 -5.79 4.83 -5.59
N ILE A 19 -5.60 4.64 -6.90
CA ILE A 19 -6.49 3.75 -7.70
C ILE A 19 -6.56 2.33 -7.12
N LEU A 20 -5.45 1.80 -6.59
CA LEU A 20 -5.47 0.48 -5.98
C LEU A 20 -6.16 0.52 -4.60
N GLN A 21 -5.93 1.56 -3.81
CA GLN A 21 -6.59 1.73 -2.52
C GLN A 21 -8.10 1.81 -2.67
N ASP A 22 -8.62 2.55 -3.65
CA ASP A 22 -10.06 2.61 -3.94
C ASP A 22 -10.63 1.22 -4.25
N LYS A 23 -9.92 0.42 -5.06
CA LYS A 23 -10.34 -0.95 -5.39
C LYS A 23 -10.30 -1.90 -4.20
N LEU A 24 -9.34 -1.70 -3.28
CA LEU A 24 -9.26 -2.49 -2.06
C LEU A 24 -10.39 -2.12 -1.11
N ASP A 25 -10.72 -0.84 -1.00
CA ASP A 25 -11.86 -0.35 -0.20
C ASP A 25 -13.19 -0.88 -0.75
N GLU A 26 -13.39 -0.85 -2.08
CA GLU A 26 -14.54 -1.47 -2.75
C GLU A 26 -14.67 -2.97 -2.44
N ALA A 27 -13.54 -3.66 -2.24
CA ALA A 27 -13.49 -5.07 -1.86
C ALA A 27 -13.61 -5.31 -0.35
N GLY A 28 -13.69 -4.26 0.46
CA GLY A 28 -13.72 -4.33 1.93
C GLY A 28 -12.38 -4.70 2.56
N ILE A 29 -11.27 -4.48 1.84
CA ILE A 29 -9.90 -4.77 2.30
C ILE A 29 -9.27 -3.48 2.82
N GLU A 30 -8.91 -3.48 4.09
CA GLU A 30 -8.22 -2.36 4.72
C GLU A 30 -6.80 -2.22 4.16
N SER A 31 -6.46 -1.02 3.70
CA SER A 31 -5.15 -0.74 3.11
C SER A 31 -4.58 0.62 3.52
N SER A 32 -3.25 0.74 3.51
CA SER A 32 -2.52 1.95 3.89
C SER A 32 -1.47 2.30 2.84
N ILE A 33 -1.34 3.59 2.54
CA ILE A 33 -0.36 4.15 1.61
C ILE A 33 0.79 4.78 2.39
N SER A 34 2.04 4.50 1.99
CA SER A 34 3.23 5.12 2.56
C SER A 34 4.21 5.56 1.48
N ASN A 35 4.64 6.81 1.57
CA ASN A 35 5.66 7.38 0.69
C ASN A 35 7.05 6.99 1.19
N GLU A 36 7.79 6.26 0.34
CA GLU A 36 9.17 5.94 0.59
C GLU A 36 10.04 7.03 -0.03
N SER A 37 10.94 7.62 0.78
CA SER A 37 11.91 8.58 0.31
C SER A 37 13.33 8.09 0.53
N VAL A 38 14.19 8.29 -0.46
CA VAL A 38 15.63 8.00 -0.42
C VAL A 38 16.36 9.30 -0.75
N LEU A 39 17.28 9.72 0.13
CA LEU A 39 18.05 10.97 -0.02
C LEU A 39 17.15 12.21 -0.25
N GLY A 40 15.98 12.25 0.39
CA GLY A 40 15.03 13.36 0.28
C GLY A 40 14.22 13.39 -1.03
N GLN A 41 14.39 12.41 -1.91
CA GLN A 41 13.57 12.24 -3.11
C GLN A 41 12.56 11.11 -2.89
N ILE A 42 11.34 11.28 -3.39
CA ILE A 42 10.33 10.22 -3.37
C ILE A 42 10.81 9.09 -4.29
N ASP A 43 11.12 7.95 -3.70
CA ASP A 43 11.59 6.73 -4.38
C ASP A 43 10.40 5.84 -4.80
N GLY A 44 9.26 6.00 -4.13
CA GLY A 44 8.00 5.42 -4.57
C GLY A 44 6.95 5.45 -3.47
N VAL A 45 5.81 4.85 -3.77
CA VAL A 45 4.63 4.81 -2.91
C VAL A 45 4.26 3.34 -2.70
N ARG A 46 4.25 2.90 -1.46
CA ARG A 46 3.90 1.53 -1.07
C ARG A 46 2.44 1.46 -0.69
N VAL A 47 1.74 0.45 -1.22
CA VAL A 47 0.41 0.04 -0.74
C VAL A 47 0.60 -1.17 0.16
N MET A 48 0.06 -1.09 1.36
CA MET A 48 0.17 -2.12 2.39
C MET A 48 -1.23 -2.60 2.77
N VAL A 49 -1.35 -3.90 3.05
CA VAL A 49 -2.58 -4.54 3.54
C VAL A 49 -2.28 -5.32 4.80
N MET A 50 -3.32 -5.73 5.52
CA MET A 50 -3.15 -6.61 6.67
C MET A 50 -2.74 -8.02 6.20
N ASP A 51 -1.87 -8.69 6.96
CA ASP A 51 -1.38 -10.05 6.66
C ASP A 51 -2.51 -11.07 6.44
N LYS A 52 -3.64 -10.88 7.14
CA LYS A 52 -4.85 -11.69 6.99
C LYS A 52 -5.49 -11.61 5.59
N ASP A 53 -5.31 -10.48 4.89
CA ASP A 53 -5.89 -10.21 3.57
C ASP A 53 -4.88 -10.49 2.44
N TYR A 54 -3.63 -10.82 2.81
CA TYR A 54 -2.56 -11.18 1.88
C TYR A 54 -2.50 -12.69 1.59
N ALA A 55 -2.90 -13.52 2.56
CA ALA A 55 -2.85 -14.98 2.52
C ALA A 55 -4.08 -15.59 1.80
#